data_AF-A0A9W4SEH0-F1
#
_entry.id   AF-A0A9W4SEH0-F1
#
_cell.length_a   1.000
_cell.length_b   1.000
_cell.length_c   1.000
_cell.angle_alpha   90.00
_cell.angle_beta   90.00
_cell.angle_gamma   90.00
#
_symmetry.space_group_name_H-M   'P 1'
#
loop_
_entity.id
_entity.type
_entity.pdbx_description
1 polymer ?
#
loop_
_entity_poly.entity_id
_entity_poly.type
_entity_poly.pdbx_seq_one_letter_code
_entity_poly.pdbx_strand_id
1 'polypeptide(L)'
;MIENATLIKQGAEARIHTAPFLTRTAIVKERFSKAYRHPILDKKLTARRVNQEARCLFKCRKSGVDAPALYFVDTEDSTIYMEFVRGTIVKDLLVTNSEYIQNKGKQDELAKKIGIALAKVHEIDIIHGDLTTSNLMLRESNQSLVVIDFGLSYISSLPEDKAVDLYVLERAFLSTHPNSEEMFTEILDNYQKTYNASQWVLSKLAEDYGDEREVWNVQCGTQGKVIHRASMFKLNEEVTLASTIMSSSRSYNTKVFYGPPKCEPERSEEIIEKGCDMEYWSDPVGVKKIER
;
A
#
# COMPACT_ATOMS: atom_id res chain seq x y z
N MET A 1 14.50 10.70 -29.31
CA MET A 1 13.97 11.82 -28.49
C MET A 1 14.62 11.95 -27.09
N ILE A 2 15.39 10.98 -26.60
CA ILE A 2 16.13 11.10 -25.32
C ILE A 2 17.47 11.86 -25.46
N GLU A 3 17.93 12.13 -26.69
CA GLU A 3 19.26 12.74 -26.95
C GLU A 3 19.49 14.11 -26.28
N ASN A 4 18.43 14.86 -25.95
CA ASN A 4 18.50 16.15 -25.24
C ASN A 4 17.95 16.08 -23.80
N ALA A 5 17.87 14.88 -23.23
CA ALA A 5 17.32 14.67 -21.89
C ALA A 5 18.43 14.71 -20.83
N THR A 6 18.16 15.34 -19.69
CA THR A 6 19.07 15.39 -18.53
C THR A 6 18.60 14.40 -17.47
N LEU A 7 19.45 13.46 -17.05
CA LEU A 7 19.11 12.51 -15.99
C LEU A 7 18.95 13.23 -14.66
N ILE A 8 17.79 13.07 -14.02
CA ILE A 8 17.49 13.61 -12.68
C ILE A 8 17.80 12.56 -11.62
N LYS A 9 17.29 11.34 -11.84
CA LYS A 9 17.34 10.26 -10.85
C LYS A 9 17.30 8.92 -11.56
N GLN A 10 18.09 7.98 -11.06
CA GLN A 10 18.02 6.58 -11.45
C GLN A 10 17.54 5.75 -10.26
N GLY A 11 16.40 5.07 -10.44
CA GLY A 11 15.88 4.11 -9.48
C GLY A 11 16.20 2.68 -9.89
N ALA A 12 15.70 1.73 -9.10
CA ALA A 12 15.80 0.31 -9.43
C ALA A 12 14.95 -0.05 -10.66
N GLU A 13 13.83 0.63 -10.92
CA GLU A 13 12.92 0.24 -12.01
C GLU A 13 12.94 1.15 -13.24
N ALA A 14 13.39 2.40 -13.09
CA ALA A 14 13.33 3.39 -14.15
C ALA A 14 14.40 4.47 -13.99
N ARG A 15 14.73 5.12 -15.10
CA ARG A 15 15.49 6.37 -15.15
C ARG A 15 14.52 7.51 -15.41
N ILE A 16 14.65 8.58 -14.64
CA ILE A 16 13.84 9.78 -14.76
C ILE A 16 14.71 10.89 -15.32
N HIS A 17 14.31 11.42 -16.46
CA HIS A 17 14.99 12.52 -17.13
C HIS A 17 14.08 13.75 -17.24
N THR A 18 14.65 14.95 -17.27
CA THR A 18 13.98 16.13 -17.82
C THR A 18 14.31 16.26 -19.30
N ALA A 19 13.34 16.62 -20.13
CA ALA A 19 13.58 16.92 -21.54
C ALA A 19 12.69 18.06 -22.03
N PRO A 20 13.12 18.85 -23.02
CA PRO A 20 12.19 19.72 -23.74
C PRO A 20 11.18 18.86 -24.53
N PHE A 21 9.90 19.19 -24.41
CA PHE A 21 8.81 18.57 -25.16
C PHE A 21 7.92 19.67 -25.74
N LEU A 22 8.04 19.90 -27.05
CA LEU A 22 7.44 21.04 -27.75
C LEU A 22 7.84 22.36 -27.05
N THR A 23 6.88 23.13 -26.55
CA THR A 23 7.09 24.42 -25.87
C THR A 23 7.23 24.30 -24.35
N ARG A 24 7.32 23.08 -23.81
CA ARG A 24 7.29 22.80 -22.36
C ARG A 24 8.45 21.93 -21.92
N THR A 25 8.70 21.88 -20.61
CA THR A 25 9.56 20.88 -19.99
C THR A 25 8.72 19.65 -19.64
N ALA A 26 9.23 18.47 -19.94
CA ALA A 26 8.60 17.19 -19.60
C ALA A 26 9.51 16.34 -18.71
N ILE A 27 8.89 15.46 -17.95
CA ILE A 27 9.53 14.30 -17.34
C ILE A 27 9.46 13.14 -18.34
N VAL A 28 10.60 12.48 -18.55
CA VAL A 28 10.71 11.26 -19.34
C VAL A 28 11.09 10.13 -18.39
N LYS A 29 10.15 9.21 -18.17
CA LYS A 29 10.35 8.00 -17.38
C LYS A 29 10.65 6.84 -18.32
N GLU A 30 11.92 6.42 -18.34
CA GLU A 30 12.41 5.29 -19.14
C GLU A 30 12.51 4.05 -18.26
N ARG A 31 11.80 2.98 -18.62
CA ARG A 31 11.95 1.67 -17.97
C ARG A 31 12.97 0.83 -18.73
N PHE A 32 14.13 0.65 -18.13
CA PHE A 32 15.22 -0.12 -18.73
C PHE A 32 15.05 -1.63 -18.51
N SER A 33 15.54 -2.42 -19.46
CA SER A 33 15.47 -3.88 -19.42
C SER A 33 16.26 -4.46 -18.25
N LYS A 34 15.74 -5.54 -17.67
CA LYS A 34 16.41 -6.29 -16.60
C LYS A 34 17.09 -7.53 -17.18
N ALA A 35 18.42 -7.51 -17.22
CA ALA A 35 19.25 -8.59 -17.80
C ALA A 35 19.02 -9.97 -17.16
N TYR A 36 18.50 -10.03 -15.93
CA TYR A 36 18.17 -11.28 -15.25
C TYR A 36 16.85 -11.91 -15.74
N ARG A 37 16.01 -11.18 -16.47
CA ARG A 37 14.72 -11.67 -16.99
C ARG A 37 14.87 -12.17 -18.42
N HIS A 38 14.14 -13.22 -18.77
CA HIS A 38 14.07 -13.69 -20.15
C HIS A 38 13.54 -12.57 -21.07
N PRO A 39 14.18 -12.25 -22.21
CA PRO A 39 13.84 -11.07 -23.02
C PRO A 39 12.37 -10.93 -23.40
N ILE A 40 11.72 -12.04 -23.77
CA ILE A 40 10.29 -12.06 -24.12
C ILE A 40 9.41 -11.70 -22.91
N LEU A 41 9.74 -12.23 -21.73
CA LEU A 41 9.00 -11.95 -20.50
C LEU A 41 9.24 -10.52 -20.04
N ASP A 42 10.47 -10.03 -20.11
CA ASP A 42 10.80 -8.65 -19.75
C ASP A 42 10.05 -7.66 -20.63
N LYS A 43 10.08 -7.84 -21.96
CA LYS A 43 9.34 -6.98 -22.90
C LYS A 43 7.84 -6.97 -22.58
N LYS A 44 7.25 -8.14 -22.30
CA LYS A 44 5.82 -8.24 -21.95
C LYS A 44 5.50 -7.55 -20.63
N LEU A 45 6.32 -7.73 -19.60
CA LEU A 45 6.13 -7.13 -18.27
C LEU A 45 6.31 -5.62 -18.31
N THR A 46 7.36 -5.14 -18.98
CA THR A 46 7.64 -3.71 -19.12
C THR A 46 6.54 -3.01 -19.92
N ALA A 47 6.11 -3.57 -21.05
CA ALA A 47 4.99 -3.02 -21.82
C ALA A 47 3.69 -2.98 -20.99
N ARG A 48 3.39 -4.04 -20.22
CA ARG A 48 2.23 -4.05 -19.32
C ARG A 48 2.31 -2.93 -18.28
N ARG A 49 3.48 -2.72 -17.65
CA ARG A 49 3.68 -1.67 -16.66
C ARG A 49 3.55 -0.26 -17.27
N VAL A 50 4.16 -0.02 -18.43
CA VAL A 50 4.05 1.27 -19.15
C VAL A 50 2.59 1.58 -19.47
N ASN A 51 1.87 0.61 -20.03
CA ASN A 51 0.46 0.77 -20.37
C ASN A 51 -0.43 0.99 -19.13
N GLN A 52 -0.16 0.25 -18.04
CA GLN A 52 -0.91 0.38 -16.80
C GLN A 52 -0.70 1.75 -16.15
N GLU A 53 0.55 2.20 -16.05
CA GLU A 53 0.91 3.51 -15.51
C GLU A 53 0.26 4.64 -16.31
N ALA A 54 0.34 4.58 -17.64
CA ALA A 54 -0.33 5.54 -18.51
C ALA A 54 -1.86 5.53 -18.36
N ARG A 55 -2.47 4.34 -18.27
CA ARG A 55 -3.92 4.21 -18.08
C ARG A 55 -4.37 4.81 -16.74
N CYS A 56 -3.64 4.57 -15.66
CA CYS A 56 -3.94 5.13 -14.34
C CYS A 56 -3.80 6.66 -14.33
N LEU A 57 -2.69 7.20 -14.84
CA LEU A 57 -2.49 8.65 -14.97
C LEU A 57 -3.62 9.32 -15.76
N PHE A 58 -4.00 8.75 -16.89
CA PHE A 58 -5.10 9.26 -17.71
C PHE A 58 -6.43 9.22 -16.96
N LYS A 59 -6.75 8.10 -16.27
CA LYS A 59 -8.00 7.94 -15.53
C LYS A 59 -8.08 8.92 -14.35
N CYS A 60 -7.01 9.10 -13.59
CA CYS A 60 -6.91 10.12 -12.52
C CYS A 60 -7.26 11.51 -13.05
N ARG A 61 -6.54 11.96 -14.08
CA ARG A 61 -6.74 13.26 -14.73
C ARG A 61 -8.16 13.45 -15.24
N LYS A 62 -8.72 12.43 -15.92
CA LYS A 62 -10.07 12.46 -16.49
C LYS A 62 -11.15 12.60 -15.40
N SER A 63 -10.91 12.03 -14.22
CA SER A 63 -11.82 12.09 -13.09
C SER A 63 -11.56 13.26 -12.13
N GLY A 64 -10.68 14.21 -12.48
CA GLY A 64 -10.42 15.39 -11.68
C GLY A 64 -9.48 15.17 -10.48
N VAL A 65 -8.77 14.04 -10.44
CA VAL A 65 -7.61 13.85 -9.55
C VAL A 65 -6.40 14.53 -10.18
N ASP A 66 -5.69 15.35 -9.40
CA ASP A 66 -4.46 15.98 -9.87
C ASP A 66 -3.33 14.95 -9.91
N ALA A 67 -2.84 14.71 -11.12
CA ALA A 67 -1.77 13.78 -11.46
C ALA A 67 -1.05 14.34 -12.70
N PRO A 68 0.22 13.97 -12.96
CA PRO A 68 0.95 14.44 -14.12
C PRO A 68 0.18 14.22 -15.43
N ALA A 69 0.03 15.26 -16.24
CA ALA A 69 -0.57 15.11 -17.56
C ALA A 69 0.34 14.29 -18.49
N LEU A 70 -0.21 13.26 -19.12
CA LEU A 70 0.49 12.49 -20.14
C LEU A 70 0.65 13.29 -21.43
N TYR A 71 1.86 13.28 -21.98
CA TYR A 71 2.18 13.93 -23.25
C TYR A 71 2.37 12.91 -24.37
N PHE A 72 3.12 11.84 -24.09
CA PHE A 72 3.39 10.78 -25.06
C PHE A 72 3.77 9.47 -24.35
N VAL A 73 3.41 8.33 -24.94
CA VAL A 73 3.74 7.00 -24.42
C VAL A 73 4.37 6.21 -25.55
N ASP A 74 5.61 5.78 -25.35
CA ASP A 74 6.33 4.93 -26.28
C ASP A 74 6.48 3.53 -25.68
N THR A 75 5.72 2.58 -26.22
CA THR A 75 5.77 1.19 -25.75
C THR A 75 6.94 0.41 -26.33
N GLU A 76 7.57 0.88 -27.41
CA GLU A 76 8.73 0.22 -28.01
C GLU A 76 9.98 0.51 -27.17
N ASP A 77 10.21 1.78 -26.88
CA ASP A 77 11.31 2.24 -26.04
C ASP A 77 10.99 2.18 -24.53
N SER A 78 9.77 1.77 -24.18
CA SER A 78 9.31 1.68 -22.79
C SER A 78 9.44 3.00 -22.02
N THR A 79 9.07 4.10 -22.67
CA THR A 79 9.19 5.46 -22.13
C THR A 79 7.82 6.16 -22.01
N ILE A 80 7.66 6.93 -20.95
CA ILE A 80 6.49 7.80 -20.74
C ILE A 80 6.97 9.24 -20.62
N TYR A 81 6.43 10.09 -21.48
CA TYR A 81 6.60 11.55 -21.42
C TYR A 81 5.37 12.14 -20.73
N MET A 82 5.62 12.88 -19.65
CA MET A 82 4.57 13.47 -18.84
C MET A 82 4.97 14.86 -18.34
N GLU A 83 4.00 15.56 -17.77
CA GLU A 83 4.17 16.88 -17.18
C GLU A 83 5.30 16.92 -16.16
N PHE A 84 6.17 17.92 -16.30
CA PHE A 84 7.05 18.34 -15.22
C PHE A 84 6.23 19.13 -14.18
N VAL A 85 5.84 18.46 -13.10
CA VAL A 85 5.09 19.07 -12.00
C VAL A 85 6.02 19.98 -11.19
N ARG A 86 5.81 21.29 -11.31
CA ARG A 86 6.48 22.29 -10.44
C ARG A 86 5.83 22.28 -9.07
N GLY A 87 6.58 21.81 -8.07
CA GLY A 87 6.06 21.54 -6.74
C GLY A 87 7.12 21.05 -5.79
N THR A 88 6.75 20.95 -4.52
CA THR A 88 7.59 20.37 -3.47
C THR A 88 7.02 19.02 -3.04
N ILE A 89 7.88 18.03 -2.83
CA ILE A 89 7.49 16.70 -2.36
C ILE A 89 7.04 16.80 -0.89
N VAL A 90 5.98 16.08 -0.51
CA VAL A 90 5.40 16.11 0.84
C VAL A 90 6.43 15.72 1.90
N LYS A 91 7.25 14.69 1.63
CA LYS A 91 8.36 14.32 2.52
C LYS A 91 9.26 15.51 2.84
N ASP A 92 9.68 16.27 1.83
CA ASP A 92 10.62 17.37 2.02
C ASP A 92 9.95 18.57 2.71
N LEU A 93 8.63 18.78 2.48
CA LEU A 93 7.84 19.76 3.22
C LEU A 93 7.82 19.44 4.72
N LEU A 94 7.59 18.18 5.09
CA LEU A 94 7.47 17.78 6.49
C LEU A 94 8.82 17.66 7.22
N VAL A 95 9.94 17.52 6.49
CA VAL A 95 11.28 17.35 7.09
C VAL A 95 12.11 18.63 7.07
N THR A 96 11.99 19.44 6.02
CA THR A 96 12.92 20.57 5.78
C THR A 96 12.25 21.93 5.87
N ASN A 97 10.92 22.02 5.67
CA ASN A 97 10.24 23.30 5.69
C ASN A 97 9.79 23.67 7.12
N SER A 98 10.49 24.63 7.74
CA SER A 98 10.23 25.08 9.11
C SER A 98 8.80 25.56 9.35
N GLU A 99 8.16 26.12 8.32
CA GLU A 99 6.78 26.58 8.39
C GLU A 99 5.81 25.42 8.59
N TYR A 100 6.00 24.32 7.86
CA TYR A 100 5.19 23.10 8.02
C TYR A 100 5.54 22.35 9.29
N ILE A 101 6.81 22.36 9.72
CA ILE A 101 7.24 21.69 10.95
C ILE A 101 6.63 22.35 12.19
N GLN A 102 6.56 23.67 12.23
CA GLN A 102 6.15 24.43 13.41
C GLN A 102 4.67 24.82 13.43
N ASN A 103 4.00 24.83 12.27
CA ASN A 103 2.61 25.26 12.17
C ASN A 103 1.66 24.07 12.01
N LYS A 104 1.01 23.69 13.11
CA LYS A 104 0.01 22.62 13.13
C LYS A 104 -1.13 22.85 12.14
N GLY A 105 -1.61 24.08 11.99
CA GLY A 105 -2.66 24.41 11.03
C GLY A 105 -2.29 24.10 9.57
N LYS A 106 -1.02 24.31 9.19
CA LYS A 106 -0.54 23.92 7.84
C LYS A 106 -0.41 22.41 7.68
N GLN A 107 -0.03 21.70 8.74
CA GLN A 107 -0.01 20.24 8.74
C GLN A 107 -1.41 19.66 8.56
N ASP A 108 -2.40 20.22 9.26
CA ASP A 108 -3.80 19.79 9.17
C ASP A 108 -4.38 20.08 7.79
N GLU A 109 -4.08 21.25 7.19
CA GLU A 109 -4.45 21.56 5.81
C GLU A 109 -3.83 20.58 4.80
N LEU A 110 -2.57 20.19 5.02
CA LEU A 110 -1.88 19.22 4.17
C LEU A 110 -2.48 17.82 4.34
N ALA A 111 -2.74 17.39 5.58
CA ALA A 111 -3.42 16.13 5.90
C ALA A 111 -4.78 16.04 5.20
N LYS A 112 -5.57 17.11 5.27
CA LYS A 112 -6.84 17.24 4.56
C LYS A 112 -6.69 17.06 3.05
N LYS A 113 -5.71 17.72 2.43
CA LYS A 113 -5.45 17.58 0.99
C LYS A 113 -5.05 16.15 0.62
N ILE A 114 -4.25 15.48 1.46
CA ILE A 114 -3.86 14.08 1.28
C ILE A 114 -5.09 13.17 1.37
N GLY A 115 -5.86 13.25 2.45
CA GLY A 115 -7.07 12.43 2.62
C GLY A 115 -8.05 12.55 1.45
N ILE A 116 -8.30 13.78 0.99
CA ILE A 116 -9.18 14.05 -0.17
C ILE A 116 -8.61 13.45 -1.46
N ALA A 117 -7.32 13.61 -1.73
CA ALA A 117 -6.71 13.09 -2.96
C ALA A 117 -6.77 11.56 -3.01
N LEU A 118 -6.43 10.90 -1.91
CA LEU A 118 -6.46 9.43 -1.81
C LEU A 118 -7.88 8.89 -1.92
N ALA A 119 -8.84 9.55 -1.27
CA ALA A 119 -10.25 9.20 -1.40
C ALA A 119 -10.70 9.22 -2.86
N LYS A 120 -10.34 10.27 -3.61
CA LYS A 120 -10.69 10.36 -5.04
C LYS A 120 -9.99 9.32 -5.91
N VAL A 121 -8.73 8.96 -5.59
CA VAL A 121 -8.00 7.88 -6.30
C VAL A 121 -8.67 6.53 -6.06
N HIS A 122 -9.02 6.22 -4.81
CA HIS A 122 -9.70 4.97 -4.45
C HIS A 122 -11.16 4.91 -4.91
N GLU A 123 -11.85 6.06 -4.98
CA GLU A 123 -13.21 6.16 -5.52
C GLU A 123 -13.30 5.75 -6.99
N ILE A 124 -12.23 6.00 -7.75
CA ILE A 124 -12.12 5.57 -9.15
C ILE A 124 -11.43 4.20 -9.28
N ASP A 125 -11.37 3.41 -8.21
CA ASP A 125 -10.83 2.06 -8.16
C ASP A 125 -9.38 1.97 -8.67
N ILE A 126 -8.57 2.99 -8.43
CA ILE A 126 -7.13 2.93 -8.65
C ILE A 126 -6.47 2.67 -7.31
N ILE A 127 -5.59 1.68 -7.28
CA ILE A 127 -4.67 1.42 -6.17
C ILE A 127 -3.30 1.90 -6.61
N HIS A 128 -2.62 2.70 -5.79
CA HIS A 128 -1.31 3.23 -6.12
C HIS A 128 -0.24 2.14 -6.09
N GLY A 129 -0.25 1.30 -5.05
CA GLY A 129 0.66 0.16 -4.87
C GLY A 129 2.07 0.52 -4.40
N ASP A 130 2.33 1.82 -4.15
CA ASP A 130 3.60 2.35 -3.62
C ASP A 130 3.38 3.72 -2.98
N LEU A 131 2.34 3.83 -2.15
CA LEU A 131 1.90 5.11 -1.66
C LEU A 131 2.79 5.60 -0.51
N THR A 132 3.70 6.52 -0.82
CA THR A 132 4.64 7.11 0.16
C THR A 132 4.60 8.62 0.11
N THR A 133 5.11 9.30 1.15
CA THR A 133 5.23 10.77 1.18
C THR A 133 6.18 11.32 0.11
N SER A 134 7.01 10.47 -0.51
CA SER A 134 7.86 10.84 -1.65
C SER A 134 7.12 10.83 -2.99
N ASN A 135 5.99 10.14 -3.06
CA ASN A 135 5.13 10.03 -4.26
C ASN A 135 3.94 11.00 -4.21
N LEU A 136 3.97 11.96 -3.28
CA LEU A 136 3.00 13.04 -3.15
C LEU A 136 3.71 14.38 -3.30
N MET A 137 3.16 15.29 -4.10
CA MET A 137 3.72 16.63 -4.31
C MET A 137 2.67 17.72 -4.13
N LEU A 138 3.07 18.86 -3.58
CA LEU A 138 2.25 20.05 -3.53
C LEU A 138 2.64 20.98 -4.68
N ARG A 139 1.69 21.24 -5.58
CA ARG A 139 1.91 22.07 -6.77
C ARG A 139 2.07 23.55 -6.38
N GLU A 140 3.10 24.21 -6.88
CA GLU A 140 3.37 25.61 -6.53
C GLU A 140 2.24 26.56 -6.93
N SER A 141 1.66 26.35 -8.13
CA SER A 141 0.74 27.31 -8.76
C SER A 141 -0.59 27.50 -8.04
N ASN A 142 -1.10 26.46 -7.37
CA ASN A 142 -2.45 26.43 -6.78
C ASN A 142 -2.49 25.64 -5.47
N GLN A 143 -1.36 25.13 -4.99
CA GLN A 143 -1.25 24.33 -3.77
C GLN A 143 -2.14 23.07 -3.79
N SER A 144 -2.46 22.52 -4.97
CA SER A 144 -3.13 21.22 -5.09
C SER A 144 -2.16 20.08 -4.80
N LEU A 145 -2.67 19.01 -4.23
CA LEU A 145 -1.89 17.80 -4.01
C LEU A 145 -1.93 16.93 -5.27
N VAL A 146 -0.75 16.63 -5.80
CA VAL A 146 -0.51 15.81 -6.98
C VAL A 146 -0.01 14.44 -6.52
N VAL A 147 -0.68 13.38 -6.95
CA VAL A 147 -0.20 12.00 -6.77
C VAL A 147 0.67 11.65 -7.97
N ILE A 148 1.90 11.20 -7.72
CA ILE A 148 2.89 10.89 -8.76
C ILE A 148 3.35 9.44 -8.66
N ASP A 149 3.97 8.92 -9.73
CA ASP A 149 4.50 7.56 -9.80
C ASP A 149 3.46 6.43 -9.67
N PHE A 150 2.66 6.25 -10.73
CA PHE A 150 1.72 5.13 -10.84
C PHE A 150 2.40 3.83 -11.32
N GLY A 151 3.70 3.67 -11.06
CA GLY A 151 4.51 2.61 -11.64
C GLY A 151 4.20 1.19 -11.18
N LEU A 152 3.58 1.04 -10.00
CA LEU A 152 3.08 -0.21 -9.45
C LEU A 152 1.55 -0.23 -9.34
N SER A 153 0.89 0.81 -9.87
CA SER A 153 -0.56 0.97 -9.74
C SER A 153 -1.34 -0.05 -10.55
N TYR A 154 -2.56 -0.33 -10.10
CA TYR A 154 -3.50 -1.20 -10.79
C TYR A 154 -4.94 -0.79 -10.48
N ILE A 155 -5.88 -1.39 -11.22
CA ILE A 155 -7.32 -1.13 -11.02
C ILE A 155 -7.88 -2.23 -10.14
N SER A 156 -8.46 -1.86 -9.00
CA SER A 156 -9.17 -2.77 -8.11
C SER A 156 -10.25 -2.04 -7.32
N SER A 157 -11.41 -2.66 -7.22
CA SER A 157 -12.53 -2.18 -6.40
C SER A 157 -12.52 -2.77 -4.98
N LEU A 158 -11.63 -3.72 -4.70
CA LEU A 158 -11.57 -4.44 -3.43
C LEU A 158 -11.18 -3.49 -2.28
N PRO A 159 -11.94 -3.48 -1.17
CA PRO A 159 -11.59 -2.70 0.01
C PRO A 159 -10.23 -3.09 0.61
N GLU A 160 -9.83 -4.35 0.50
CA GLU A 160 -8.56 -4.89 0.99
C GLU A 160 -7.37 -4.21 0.31
N ASP A 161 -7.39 -4.11 -1.01
CA ASP A 161 -6.29 -3.46 -1.76
C ASP A 161 -6.17 -1.98 -1.41
N LYS A 162 -7.30 -1.30 -1.19
CA LYS A 162 -7.36 0.11 -0.74
C LYS A 162 -6.82 0.25 0.68
N ALA A 163 -7.10 -0.73 1.55
CA ALA A 163 -6.59 -0.74 2.92
C ALA A 163 -5.08 -0.95 2.94
N VAL A 164 -4.54 -1.85 2.11
CA VAL A 164 -3.09 -2.04 1.96
C VAL A 164 -2.40 -0.73 1.55
N ASP A 165 -2.98 0.01 0.60
CA ASP A 165 -2.41 1.29 0.15
C ASP A 165 -2.35 2.33 1.29
N LEU A 166 -3.42 2.44 2.09
CA LEU A 166 -3.46 3.31 3.27
C LEU A 166 -2.46 2.85 4.35
N TYR A 167 -2.33 1.55 4.58
CA TYR A 167 -1.36 1.00 5.54
C TYR A 167 0.09 1.30 5.11
N VAL A 168 0.43 1.12 3.84
CA VAL A 168 1.76 1.47 3.32
C VAL A 168 2.08 2.95 3.56
N LEU A 169 1.10 3.83 3.33
CA LEU A 169 1.26 5.25 3.62
C LEU A 169 1.44 5.53 5.13
N GLU A 170 0.66 4.89 6.00
CA GLU A 170 0.81 4.99 7.46
C GLU A 170 2.24 4.66 7.88
N ARG A 171 2.77 3.52 7.41
CA ARG A 171 4.15 3.10 7.69
C ARG A 171 5.18 4.08 7.13
N ALA A 172 4.92 4.68 5.97
CA ALA A 172 5.78 5.71 5.41
C ALA A 172 5.82 6.97 6.28
N PHE A 173 4.68 7.40 6.83
CA PHE A 173 4.61 8.53 7.77
C PHE A 173 5.36 8.25 9.06
N LEU A 174 5.06 7.13 9.74
CA LEU A 174 5.69 6.76 11.00
C LEU A 174 7.22 6.58 10.89
N SER A 175 7.71 6.15 9.73
CA SER A 175 9.16 5.95 9.52
C SER A 175 9.92 7.22 9.17
N THR A 176 9.29 8.18 8.48
CA THR A 176 9.98 9.39 7.98
C THR A 176 9.69 10.65 8.77
N HIS A 177 8.61 10.67 9.55
CA HIS A 177 8.12 11.85 10.28
C HIS A 177 7.73 11.44 11.72
N PRO A 178 8.60 11.64 12.71
CA PRO A 178 8.27 11.38 14.11
C PRO A 178 7.08 12.24 14.57
N ASN A 179 6.22 11.71 15.43
CA ASN A 179 5.03 12.40 15.96
C ASN A 179 3.99 12.76 14.87
N SER A 180 3.91 12.00 13.78
CA SER A 180 2.96 12.22 12.66
C SER A 180 1.64 11.45 12.81
N GLU A 181 1.46 10.74 13.93
CA GLU A 181 0.28 9.96 14.29
C GLU A 181 -1.02 10.77 14.17
N GLU A 182 -1.04 11.98 14.75
CA GLU A 182 -2.21 12.87 14.68
C GLU A 182 -2.49 13.32 13.24
N MET A 183 -1.45 13.60 12.46
CA MET A 183 -1.59 14.02 11.07
C MET A 183 -2.21 12.89 10.24
N PHE A 184 -1.79 11.65 10.46
CA PHE A 184 -2.34 10.49 9.77
C PHE A 184 -3.81 10.23 10.13
N THR A 185 -4.19 10.48 11.39
CA THR A 185 -5.60 10.44 11.80
C THR A 185 -6.44 11.45 11.05
N GLU A 186 -5.97 12.69 10.92
CA GLU A 186 -6.66 13.72 10.12
C GLU A 186 -6.75 13.33 8.63
N ILE A 187 -5.74 12.63 8.09
CA ILE A 187 -5.79 12.06 6.73
C ILE A 187 -6.95 11.06 6.61
N LEU A 188 -7.06 10.10 7.54
CA LEU A 188 -8.11 9.08 7.53
C LEU A 188 -9.51 9.70 7.71
N ASP A 189 -9.64 10.71 8.56
CA ASP A 189 -10.90 11.44 8.77
C ASP A 189 -11.37 12.13 7.49
N ASN A 190 -10.47 12.83 6.78
CA ASN A 190 -10.81 13.47 5.51
C ASN A 190 -11.03 12.45 4.38
N TYR A 191 -10.31 11.34 4.40
CA TYR A 191 -10.56 10.22 3.50
C TYR A 191 -11.98 9.67 3.69
N GLN A 192 -12.39 9.45 4.94
CA GLN A 192 -13.72 8.95 5.28
C GLN A 192 -14.83 9.92 4.85
N LYS A 193 -14.65 11.21 5.11
CA LYS A 193 -15.61 12.28 4.74
C LYS A 193 -15.78 12.41 3.22
N THR A 194 -14.77 12.03 2.43
CA THR A 194 -14.75 12.23 0.98
C THR A 194 -15.21 10.99 0.21
N TYR A 195 -14.84 9.79 0.66
CA TYR A 195 -15.17 8.55 -0.04
C TYR A 195 -16.32 7.82 0.63
N ASN A 196 -17.48 7.71 -0.05
CA ASN A 196 -18.70 7.13 0.50
C ASN A 196 -18.54 5.66 0.97
N ALA A 197 -17.74 4.85 0.27
CA ALA A 197 -17.51 3.45 0.63
C ALA A 197 -16.26 3.26 1.53
N SER A 198 -15.72 4.35 2.08
CA SER A 198 -14.55 4.34 2.97
C SER A 198 -14.72 3.45 4.19
N GLN A 199 -15.94 3.29 4.71
CA GLN A 199 -16.21 2.46 5.89
C GLN A 199 -15.70 1.03 5.71
N TRP A 200 -15.92 0.42 4.54
CA TRP A 200 -15.43 -0.94 4.25
C TRP A 200 -13.91 -1.01 4.20
N VAL A 201 -13.27 0.00 3.63
CA VAL A 201 -11.81 0.11 3.56
C VAL A 201 -11.21 0.26 4.96
N LEU A 202 -11.77 1.15 5.78
CA LEU A 202 -11.29 1.40 7.14
C LEU A 202 -11.53 0.20 8.07
N SER A 203 -12.65 -0.52 7.88
CA SER A 203 -12.88 -1.78 8.58
C SER A 203 -11.81 -2.82 8.22
N LYS A 204 -11.44 -2.95 6.95
CA LYS A 204 -10.36 -3.86 6.53
C LYS A 204 -9.00 -3.44 7.04
N LEU A 205 -8.70 -2.14 6.99
CA LEU A 205 -7.49 -1.59 7.60
C LEU A 205 -7.40 -1.94 9.09
N ALA A 206 -8.52 -1.84 9.83
CA ALA A 206 -8.60 -2.16 11.25
C ALA A 206 -8.52 -3.67 11.55
N GLU A 207 -9.11 -4.51 10.72
CA GLU A 207 -9.06 -5.97 10.84
C GLU A 207 -7.64 -6.50 10.64
N ASP A 208 -7.01 -6.13 9.52
CA ASP A 208 -5.77 -6.75 9.07
C ASP A 208 -4.53 -6.14 9.74
N TYR A 209 -4.62 -4.87 10.18
CA TYR A 209 -3.48 -4.10 10.70
C TYR A 209 -3.78 -3.41 12.04
N GLY A 210 -4.85 -3.80 12.74
CA GLY A 210 -5.26 -3.19 14.00
C GLY A 210 -4.41 -3.56 15.20
N ASP A 211 -3.82 -4.76 15.25
CA ASP A 211 -3.01 -5.20 16.40
C ASP A 211 -1.60 -4.56 16.43
N GLU A 212 -1.14 -3.97 15.33
CA GLU A 212 0.09 -3.16 15.26
C GLU A 212 -0.14 -1.69 15.62
N ARG A 213 -1.40 -1.27 15.78
CA ARG A 213 -1.80 0.09 16.13
C ARG A 213 -2.16 0.12 17.61
N GLU A 214 -1.31 0.71 18.45
CA GLU A 214 -1.72 1.10 19.79
C GLU A 214 -2.87 2.12 19.69
N VAL A 215 -4.10 1.59 19.73
CA VAL A 215 -5.38 2.27 20.03
C VAL A 215 -5.61 3.60 19.30
N TRP A 216 -6.06 3.53 18.05
CA TRP A 216 -6.85 4.61 17.45
C TRP A 216 -8.33 4.39 17.77
N ASN A 217 -8.82 5.06 18.80
CA ASN A 217 -10.26 5.20 18.99
C ASN A 217 -10.81 6.16 17.92
N VAL A 218 -11.11 5.62 16.74
CA VAL A 218 -12.04 6.29 15.82
C VAL A 218 -13.40 6.21 16.48
N GLN A 219 -13.85 7.31 17.09
CA GLN A 219 -15.24 7.44 17.54
C GLN A 219 -16.13 7.40 16.29
N CYS A 220 -16.62 6.20 15.98
CA CYS A 220 -17.61 5.99 14.95
C CYS A 220 -18.88 6.72 15.40
N GLY A 221 -19.14 7.87 14.78
CA GLY A 221 -20.32 8.70 15.00
C GLY A 221 -21.58 8.04 14.46
N THR A 222 -21.99 6.92 15.05
CA THR A 222 -23.37 6.41 14.99
C THR A 222 -23.70 5.87 16.37
N GLN A 223 -24.76 6.43 16.95
CA GLN A 223 -25.25 6.21 18.30
C GLN A 223 -25.06 4.78 18.83
N GLY A 224 -24.33 4.66 19.95
CA GLY A 224 -24.56 3.64 20.98
C GLY A 224 -24.16 2.20 20.66
N LYS A 225 -22.88 1.87 20.81
CA LYS A 225 -22.41 0.59 21.39
C LYS A 225 -20.93 0.70 21.78
N VAL A 226 -20.68 0.77 23.08
CA VAL A 226 -19.33 0.65 23.66
C VAL A 226 -18.91 -0.81 23.54
N ILE A 227 -17.92 -1.10 22.71
CA ILE A 227 -17.26 -2.40 22.69
C ILE A 227 -15.99 -2.26 23.54
N HIS A 228 -16.03 -2.75 24.78
CA HIS A 228 -14.83 -2.87 25.59
C HIS A 228 -13.94 -3.97 24.98
N ARG A 229 -12.74 -3.63 24.50
CA ARG A 229 -11.70 -4.62 24.21
C ARG A 229 -10.83 -4.78 25.45
N ALA A 230 -10.75 -6.02 25.94
CA ALA A 230 -9.90 -6.40 27.06
C ALA A 230 -8.42 -6.19 26.71
N SER A 231 -7.70 -5.53 27.60
CA SER A 231 -6.25 -5.35 27.57
C SER A 231 -5.54 -6.70 27.67
N MET A 232 -4.88 -7.15 26.61
CA MET A 232 -3.84 -8.19 26.70
C MET A 232 -2.48 -7.50 26.79
N PHE A 233 -2.09 -7.12 28.01
CA PHE A 233 -0.69 -6.84 28.34
C PHE A 233 0.10 -8.14 28.17
N LYS A 234 0.94 -8.25 27.14
CA LYS A 234 2.10 -9.15 27.20
C LYS A 234 3.23 -8.39 27.88
N LEU A 235 3.37 -8.67 29.18
CA LEU A 235 4.57 -8.41 29.95
C LEU A 235 5.78 -9.03 29.23
N ASN A 236 6.71 -8.18 28.80
CA ASN A 236 8.09 -8.56 28.51
C ASN A 236 8.99 -7.44 29.04
N GLU A 237 9.06 -7.35 30.37
CA GLU A 237 10.12 -6.65 31.08
C GLU A 237 10.73 -7.63 32.08
N GLU A 238 11.82 -8.31 31.70
CA GLU A 238 12.85 -8.76 32.65
C GLU A 238 14.20 -8.78 31.94
N VAL A 239 14.80 -7.59 31.80
CA VAL A 239 16.26 -7.48 31.74
C VAL A 239 16.67 -6.41 32.75
N THR A 240 17.64 -6.80 33.58
CA THR A 240 18.47 -5.99 34.49
C THR A 240 18.04 -5.86 35.95
N LEU A 241 19.00 -6.19 36.83
CA LEU A 241 19.13 -5.89 38.27
C LEU A 241 18.65 -6.95 39.29
N ALA A 242 19.33 -8.10 39.29
CA ALA A 242 19.56 -8.86 40.51
C ALA A 242 20.79 -8.30 41.26
N SER A 243 20.55 -7.47 42.28
CA SER A 243 21.53 -7.22 43.35
C SER A 243 20.83 -7.33 44.71
N THR A 244 21.26 -8.33 45.49
CA THR A 244 21.25 -8.35 46.96
C THR A 244 19.88 -8.55 47.66
N ILE A 245 19.59 -9.78 48.11
CA ILE A 245 19.53 -10.19 49.53
C ILE A 245 19.02 -11.63 49.65
N MET A 246 19.75 -12.41 50.45
CA MET A 246 19.52 -13.80 50.85
C MET A 246 18.22 -14.02 51.64
N SER A 247 17.59 -15.18 51.48
CA SER A 247 17.37 -16.12 52.59
C SER A 247 16.69 -17.43 52.17
N SER A 248 17.27 -18.52 52.68
CA SER A 248 16.65 -19.81 53.04
C SER A 248 16.00 -20.72 51.98
N SER A 249 16.80 -21.67 51.50
CA SER A 249 16.62 -23.13 51.67
C SER A 249 15.28 -23.81 51.33
N ARG A 250 15.26 -24.62 50.26
CA ARG A 250 15.27 -26.10 50.26
C ARG A 250 14.88 -26.65 48.87
N SER A 251 15.59 -27.71 48.47
CA SER A 251 15.26 -28.87 47.59
C SER A 251 14.15 -28.71 46.53
N TYR A 252 14.28 -29.14 45.28
CA TYR A 252 14.67 -30.48 44.82
C TYR A 252 15.18 -30.46 43.37
N ASN A 253 16.00 -31.46 43.06
CA ASN A 253 16.49 -31.87 41.74
C ASN A 253 15.34 -32.23 40.76
N THR A 254 15.37 -31.75 39.52
CA THR A 254 15.00 -32.55 38.33
C THR A 254 15.43 -31.88 37.02
N LYS A 255 16.09 -32.67 36.18
CA LYS A 255 16.62 -32.33 34.85
C LYS A 255 15.49 -32.11 33.83
N VAL A 256 15.58 -31.05 33.02
CA VAL A 256 14.76 -30.86 31.80
C VAL A 256 15.59 -31.28 30.59
N PHE A 257 15.15 -32.31 29.88
CA PHE A 257 15.67 -32.67 28.55
C PHE A 257 14.70 -32.14 27.48
N TYR A 258 15.23 -31.41 26.50
CA TYR A 258 14.51 -31.02 25.28
C TYR A 258 14.50 -32.19 24.29
N GLY A 259 13.32 -32.56 23.78
CA GLY A 259 13.14 -33.46 22.64
C GLY A 259 12.25 -32.79 21.58
N PRO A 260 12.50 -33.01 20.27
CA PRO A 260 11.78 -32.35 19.18
C PRO A 260 10.35 -32.88 18.99
N PRO A 261 9.44 -32.09 18.39
CA PRO A 261 8.03 -32.45 18.27
C PRO A 261 7.82 -33.56 17.22
N LYS A 262 6.98 -34.54 17.55
CA LYS A 262 6.49 -35.59 16.65
C LYS A 262 5.11 -35.23 16.08
N CYS A 263 4.92 -35.51 14.79
CA CYS A 263 3.65 -35.48 14.06
C CYS A 263 2.73 -36.66 14.40
N GLU A 264 1.41 -36.37 14.36
CA GLU A 264 0.25 -37.25 14.01
C GLU A 264 -0.13 -38.41 14.98
N PRO A 265 -1.41 -38.91 15.02
CA PRO A 265 -2.30 -39.14 13.86
C PRO A 265 -3.83 -38.95 14.03
N GLU A 266 -4.52 -39.09 12.89
CA GLU A 266 -5.97 -39.26 12.67
C GLU A 266 -6.60 -40.45 13.42
N ARG A 267 -7.91 -40.35 13.71
CA ARG A 267 -8.83 -41.51 13.80
C ARG A 267 -10.30 -41.15 13.55
N SER A 268 -10.87 -41.90 12.61
CA SER A 268 -12.29 -42.25 12.33
C SER A 268 -13.05 -42.74 13.59
N GLU A 269 -14.38 -42.89 13.68
CA GLU A 269 -15.57 -42.91 12.82
C GLU A 269 -16.78 -42.94 13.78
N GLU A 270 -17.96 -42.40 13.44
CA GLU A 270 -19.24 -43.02 13.87
C GLU A 270 -20.41 -42.67 12.93
N ILE A 271 -21.18 -43.71 12.61
CA ILE A 271 -22.22 -43.85 11.60
C ILE A 271 -23.59 -43.51 12.20
N ILE A 272 -24.42 -42.73 11.50
CA ILE A 272 -25.89 -42.83 11.60
C ILE A 272 -26.50 -42.73 10.19
N GLU A 273 -27.13 -43.82 9.75
CA GLU A 273 -27.97 -43.94 8.55
C GLU A 273 -29.23 -43.07 8.64
N LYS A 274 -29.67 -42.54 7.48
CA LYS A 274 -31.08 -42.55 7.02
C LYS A 274 -31.19 -42.17 5.53
N GLY A 275 -31.40 -43.20 4.69
CA GLY A 275 -32.41 -43.29 3.62
C GLY A 275 -32.36 -42.41 2.36
N CYS A 276 -32.17 -43.08 1.20
CA CYS A 276 -32.77 -42.94 -0.15
C CYS A 276 -33.06 -41.53 -0.74
N ASP A 277 -32.67 -41.18 -1.98
CA ASP A 277 -32.97 -41.89 -3.23
C ASP A 277 -31.84 -41.81 -4.30
N MET A 278 -31.74 -42.88 -5.09
CA MET A 278 -30.92 -43.04 -6.30
C MET A 278 -31.65 -42.52 -7.54
N GLU A 279 -30.94 -41.87 -8.46
CA GLU A 279 -31.11 -42.11 -9.90
C GLU A 279 -29.76 -42.05 -10.63
N TYR A 280 -29.43 -43.17 -11.27
CA TYR A 280 -28.27 -43.41 -12.13
C TYR A 280 -28.54 -42.89 -13.54
N TRP A 281 -27.54 -42.27 -14.18
CA TRP A 281 -27.36 -42.42 -15.64
C TRP A 281 -25.87 -42.61 -15.97
N SER A 282 -25.66 -43.67 -16.76
CA SER A 282 -24.41 -44.31 -17.08
C SER A 282 -23.66 -43.63 -18.22
N ASP A 283 -22.34 -43.50 -18.08
CA ASP A 283 -21.36 -43.42 -19.18
C ASP A 283 -21.40 -44.71 -20.03
N PRO A 284 -20.96 -44.75 -21.32
CA PRO A 284 -19.51 -44.99 -21.52
C PRO A 284 -18.86 -44.61 -22.89
N VAL A 285 -17.51 -44.55 -22.83
CA VAL A 285 -16.49 -44.82 -23.88
C VAL A 285 -16.12 -43.72 -24.88
N GLY A 286 -14.80 -43.40 -24.94
CA GLY A 286 -14.21 -42.76 -26.11
C GLY A 286 -12.74 -42.33 -26.04
N VAL A 287 -11.81 -43.22 -25.65
CA VAL A 287 -10.37 -43.02 -25.84
C VAL A 287 -10.01 -43.05 -27.33
N LYS A 288 -9.23 -42.09 -27.84
CA LYS A 288 -8.18 -42.33 -28.85
C LYS A 288 -7.17 -41.19 -28.97
N LYS A 289 -5.93 -41.54 -28.61
CA LYS A 289 -4.66 -40.88 -28.90
C LYS A 289 -4.14 -41.45 -30.23
N ILE A 290 -3.85 -40.65 -31.26
CA ILE A 290 -2.94 -41.03 -32.36
C ILE A 290 -2.19 -39.78 -32.83
N GLU A 291 -0.87 -39.91 -32.84
CA GLU A 291 0.16 -39.02 -33.40
C GLU A 291 0.08 -38.91 -34.92
N ARG A 292 0.48 -37.75 -35.46
CA ARG A 292 1.40 -37.61 -36.60
C ARG A 292 2.05 -36.25 -36.56
#